data_AF-A0A4Q9XNZ8-F1
#
_entry.id   AF-A0A4Q9XNZ8-F1
#
_cell.length_a   1.000
_cell.length_b   1.000
_cell.length_c   1.000
_cell.angle_alpha   90.00
_cell.angle_beta   90.00
_cell.angle_gamma   90.00
#
_symmetry.space_group_name_H-M   'P 1'
#
loop_
_entity.id
_entity.type
_entity.pdbx_description
1 polymer ?
#
loop_
_entity_poly.entity_id
_entity_poly.type
_entity_poly.pdbx_seq_one_letter_code
_entity_poly.pdbx_strand_id
1 'polypeptide(L)'
;MRLSTTKLKTLRLDKGWSQEVLAKASGLSVRTIQRIEADGNASAETTLAIAAVFDLSPQALQATSTDIEVNWTRKNIVKNSIALAVISGAIGMLMWLGADAYFFLDGPSALYLILFVYASTIITFGTNGMLKSLSCLRYLFSDEMVGGQQAKYLATVYASQRKFCYGGAVIGLLIGSISIHGNIDTFENFLLHRAYAVNLIVLLYAAVLGEGLFRPLSLKLKTCDMAQPAF
;
A
#
# COMPACT_ATOMS: atom_id res chain seq x y z
N MET A 1 -12.22 9.69 24.59
CA MET A 1 -11.77 9.59 23.18
C MET A 1 -10.30 9.93 23.13
N ARG A 2 -9.53 9.25 22.27
CA ARG A 2 -8.12 9.62 22.03
C ARG A 2 -8.04 10.46 20.76
N LEU A 3 -7.35 11.58 20.80
CA LEU A 3 -7.13 12.54 19.72
C LEU A 3 -5.69 12.46 19.22
N SER A 4 -5.49 12.70 17.93
CA SER A 4 -4.15 12.76 17.34
C SER A 4 -3.46 14.05 17.78
N THR A 5 -2.49 13.93 18.68
CA THR A 5 -1.75 15.08 19.22
C THR A 5 -0.98 15.83 18.14
N THR A 6 -0.37 15.09 17.21
CA THR A 6 0.33 15.66 16.05
C THR A 6 -0.63 16.42 15.16
N LYS A 7 -1.77 15.84 14.80
CA LYS A 7 -2.75 16.49 13.93
C LYS A 7 -3.33 17.76 14.55
N LEU A 8 -3.64 17.73 15.85
CA LEU A 8 -4.12 18.89 16.57
C LEU A 8 -3.09 20.03 16.58
N LYS A 9 -1.82 19.71 16.85
CA LYS A 9 -0.71 20.68 16.79
C LYS A 9 -0.54 21.28 15.40
N THR A 10 -0.57 20.44 14.35
CA THR A 10 -0.47 20.91 12.97
C THR A 10 -1.60 21.85 12.60
N LEU A 11 -2.87 21.47 12.85
CA LEU A 11 -4.02 22.33 12.57
C LEU A 11 -3.95 23.68 13.30
N ARG A 12 -3.47 23.68 14.54
CA ARG A 12 -3.27 24.90 15.32
C ARG A 12 -2.18 25.79 14.70
N LEU A 13 -1.05 25.20 14.34
CA LEU A 13 0.08 25.92 13.74
C LEU A 13 -0.24 26.45 12.34
N ASP A 14 -0.99 25.70 11.52
CA ASP A 14 -1.42 26.12 10.18
C ASP A 14 -2.32 27.36 10.22
N LYS A 15 -3.11 27.52 11.29
CA LYS A 15 -3.88 28.75 11.56
C LYS A 15 -3.07 29.85 12.28
N GLY A 16 -1.80 29.61 12.60
CA GLY A 16 -0.95 30.54 13.35
C GLY A 16 -1.36 30.73 14.82
N TRP A 17 -2.05 29.76 15.41
CA TRP A 17 -2.65 29.91 16.74
C TRP A 17 -1.72 29.46 17.87
N SER A 18 -1.72 30.20 18.98
CA SER A 18 -1.17 29.69 20.25
C SER A 18 -2.14 28.70 20.91
N GLN A 19 -1.67 27.97 21.93
CA GLN A 19 -2.56 27.11 22.73
C GLN A 19 -3.67 27.93 23.41
N GLU A 20 -3.41 29.19 23.80
CA GLU A 20 -4.44 30.06 24.38
C GLU A 20 -5.50 30.46 23.34
N VAL A 21 -5.09 30.73 22.10
CA VAL A 21 -6.02 31.07 21.02
C VAL A 21 -6.96 29.91 20.72
N LEU A 22 -6.42 28.68 20.62
CA LEU A 22 -7.25 27.49 20.43
C LEU A 22 -8.19 27.25 21.62
N ALA A 23 -7.70 27.43 22.85
CA ALA A 23 -8.52 27.29 24.06
C ALA A 23 -9.71 28.27 24.04
N LYS A 24 -9.43 29.55 23.70
CA LYS A 24 -10.47 30.58 23.58
C LYS A 24 -11.47 30.28 22.47
N ALA A 25 -11.00 29.85 21.29
CA ALA A 25 -11.88 29.53 20.17
C ALA A 25 -12.79 28.31 20.45
N SER A 26 -12.26 27.32 21.16
CA SER A 26 -12.98 26.07 21.50
C SER A 26 -13.81 26.16 22.78
N GLY A 27 -13.75 27.28 23.51
CA GLY A 27 -14.40 27.40 24.82
C GLY A 27 -13.81 26.49 25.89
N LEU A 28 -12.57 26.02 25.71
CA LEU A 28 -11.87 25.12 26.63
C LEU A 28 -10.81 25.87 27.44
N SER A 29 -10.32 25.27 28.52
CA SER A 29 -9.18 25.81 29.26
C SER A 29 -7.87 25.57 28.52
N VAL A 30 -6.89 26.47 28.68
CA VAL A 30 -5.53 26.29 28.13
C VAL A 30 -4.90 24.98 28.64
N ARG A 31 -5.15 24.64 29.91
CA ARG A 31 -4.70 23.36 30.52
C ARG A 31 -5.32 22.14 29.83
N THR A 32 -6.57 22.24 29.39
CA THR A 32 -7.24 21.17 28.62
C THR A 32 -6.54 20.97 27.28
N ILE A 33 -6.26 22.06 26.54
CA ILE A 33 -5.53 22.00 25.27
C ILE A 33 -4.13 21.43 25.47
N GLN A 34 -3.39 21.91 26.47
CA GLN A 34 -2.05 21.41 26.80
C GLN A 34 -2.05 19.91 27.11
N ARG A 35 -3.00 19.45 27.94
CA ARG A 35 -3.13 18.03 28.28
C ARG A 35 -3.41 17.21 27.02
N ILE A 36 -4.37 17.61 26.19
CA ILE A 36 -4.69 16.92 24.94
C ILE A 36 -3.49 16.90 23.99
N GLU A 37 -2.75 18.00 23.86
CA GLU A 37 -1.53 18.05 23.04
C GLU A 37 -0.36 17.21 23.61
N ALA A 38 -0.44 16.80 24.88
CA ALA A 38 0.55 15.95 25.54
C ALA A 38 0.16 14.46 25.52
N ASP A 39 -1.06 14.10 25.94
CA ASP A 39 -1.51 12.71 26.13
C ASP A 39 -2.60 12.25 25.15
N GLY A 40 -3.20 13.18 24.39
CA GLY A 40 -4.25 12.91 23.41
C GLY A 40 -5.60 12.59 24.03
N ASN A 41 -5.81 12.72 25.34
CA ASN A 41 -7.05 12.24 25.97
C ASN A 41 -8.09 13.37 26.12
N ALA A 42 -9.26 13.18 25.50
CA ALA A 42 -10.34 14.16 25.47
C ALA A 42 -11.72 13.51 25.70
N SER A 43 -12.66 14.25 26.31
CA SER A 43 -14.07 13.82 26.36
C SER A 43 -14.72 13.94 24.97
N ALA A 44 -15.91 13.38 24.80
CA ALA A 44 -16.67 13.52 23.56
C ALA A 44 -17.05 15.00 23.31
N GLU A 45 -17.46 15.73 24.35
CA GLU A 45 -17.78 17.16 24.24
C GLU A 45 -16.56 17.99 23.88
N THR A 46 -15.41 17.68 24.51
CA THR A 46 -14.14 18.34 24.22
C THR A 46 -13.72 18.11 22.76
N THR A 47 -13.93 16.89 22.26
CA THR A 47 -13.63 16.53 20.86
C THR A 47 -14.55 17.27 19.90
N LEU A 48 -15.85 17.35 20.20
CA LEU A 48 -16.84 18.10 19.42
C LEU A 48 -16.51 19.60 19.37
N ALA A 49 -16.14 20.20 20.50
CA ALA A 49 -15.79 21.61 20.58
C ALA A 49 -14.57 21.95 19.71
N ILE A 50 -13.52 21.12 19.77
CA ILE A 50 -12.33 21.31 18.93
C ILE A 50 -12.67 21.05 17.45
N ALA A 51 -13.45 20.02 17.15
CA ALA A 51 -13.90 19.70 15.79
C ALA A 51 -14.66 20.85 15.14
N ALA A 52 -15.59 21.47 15.88
CA ALA A 52 -16.38 22.61 15.41
C ALA A 52 -15.51 23.82 15.04
N VAL A 53 -14.47 24.12 15.82
CA VAL A 53 -13.55 25.25 15.55
C VAL A 53 -12.74 25.08 14.26
N PHE A 54 -12.47 23.83 13.90
CA PHE A 54 -11.74 23.50 12.67
C PHE A 54 -12.64 23.13 11.50
N ASP A 55 -13.97 23.14 11.69
CA ASP A 55 -14.96 22.70 10.70
C ASP A 55 -14.69 21.26 10.21
N LEU A 56 -14.40 20.38 11.17
CA LEU A 56 -14.09 18.97 10.95
C LEU A 56 -15.13 18.07 11.64
N SER A 57 -15.23 16.81 11.20
CA SER A 57 -15.95 15.81 11.99
C SER A 57 -15.14 15.39 13.22
N PRO A 58 -15.78 15.00 14.35
CA PRO A 58 -15.07 14.49 15.53
C PRO A 58 -14.14 13.32 15.23
N GLN A 59 -14.52 12.45 14.30
CA GLN A 59 -13.74 11.31 13.83
C GLN A 59 -12.44 11.74 13.14
N ALA A 60 -12.43 12.89 12.47
CA ALA A 60 -11.24 13.40 11.81
C ALA A 60 -10.16 13.83 12.82
N LEU A 61 -10.51 14.15 14.08
CA LEU A 61 -9.55 14.50 15.12
C LEU A 61 -9.08 13.31 15.96
N GLN A 62 -9.79 12.19 15.92
CA GLN A 62 -9.43 11.02 16.71
C GLN A 62 -8.05 10.49 16.33
N ALA A 63 -7.27 10.11 17.34
CA ALA A 63 -6.11 9.26 17.17
C ALA A 63 -6.66 7.94 16.69
N THR A 64 -6.60 7.75 15.38
CA THR A 64 -6.73 6.42 14.83
C THR A 64 -5.54 5.60 15.33
N SER A 65 -5.76 4.32 15.66
CA SER A 65 -4.68 3.45 16.11
C SER A 65 -3.46 3.63 15.20
N THR A 66 -2.31 3.93 15.81
CA THR A 66 -1.05 4.10 15.08
C THR A 66 -0.63 2.82 14.39
N ASP A 67 -1.19 1.70 14.84
CA ASP A 67 -0.89 0.36 14.44
C ASP A 67 -2.14 -0.34 13.92
N ILE A 68 -1.95 -1.14 12.88
CA ILE A 68 -2.96 -2.04 12.35
C ILE A 68 -3.07 -3.22 13.33
N GLU A 69 -4.20 -3.27 14.02
CA GLU A 69 -4.58 -4.39 14.87
C GLU A 69 -5.07 -5.54 13.98
N VAL A 70 -4.51 -6.72 14.20
CA VAL A 70 -4.80 -7.91 13.39
C VAL A 70 -5.04 -9.08 14.31
N ASN A 71 -6.17 -9.77 14.11
CA ASN A 71 -6.46 -11.03 14.78
C ASN A 71 -5.77 -12.19 14.05
N TRP A 72 -4.61 -12.60 14.57
CA TRP A 72 -3.83 -13.71 14.01
C TRP A 72 -4.37 -15.05 14.49
N THR A 73 -5.21 -15.68 13.67
CA THR A 73 -5.66 -17.06 13.90
C THR A 73 -5.01 -18.00 12.89
N ARG A 74 -4.52 -19.17 13.34
CA ARG A 74 -3.94 -20.22 12.46
C ARG A 74 -4.89 -20.54 11.28
N LYS A 75 -6.19 -20.62 11.56
CA LYS A 75 -7.25 -20.85 10.55
C LYS A 75 -7.19 -19.83 9.40
N ASN A 76 -7.06 -18.54 9.71
CA ASN A 76 -7.06 -17.45 8.72
C ASN A 76 -5.78 -17.49 7.87
N ILE A 77 -4.64 -17.71 8.53
CA ILE A 77 -3.34 -17.85 7.84
C ILE A 77 -3.39 -19.02 6.86
N VAL A 78 -3.81 -20.21 7.32
CA VAL A 78 -3.89 -21.41 6.48
C VAL A 78 -4.86 -21.22 5.33
N LYS A 79 -6.05 -20.65 5.58
CA LYS A 79 -7.06 -20.37 4.54
C LYS A 79 -6.48 -19.48 3.43
N ASN A 80 -5.82 -18.38 3.80
CA ASN A 80 -5.27 -17.46 2.81
C ASN A 80 -4.04 -18.04 2.09
N SER A 81 -3.22 -18.84 2.78
CA SER A 81 -2.13 -19.59 2.15
C SER A 81 -2.64 -20.61 1.14
N ILE A 82 -3.75 -21.31 1.43
CA ILE A 82 -4.38 -22.22 0.48
C ILE A 82 -4.89 -21.45 -0.73
N ALA A 83 -5.58 -20.32 -0.54
CA ALA A 83 -6.06 -19.50 -1.65
C ALA A 83 -4.90 -19.02 -2.56
N LEU A 84 -3.79 -18.58 -1.95
CA LEU A 84 -2.59 -18.18 -2.69
C LEU A 84 -1.95 -19.38 -3.42
N ALA A 85 -1.90 -20.55 -2.79
CA ALA A 85 -1.39 -21.78 -3.41
C ALA A 85 -2.24 -22.23 -4.59
N VAL A 86 -3.57 -22.09 -4.51
CA VAL A 86 -4.49 -22.40 -5.62
C VAL A 86 -4.23 -21.48 -6.81
N ILE A 87 -4.13 -20.16 -6.58
CA ILE A 87 -3.84 -19.20 -7.66
C ILE A 87 -2.46 -19.47 -8.28
N SER A 88 -1.45 -19.71 -7.43
CA SER A 88 -0.09 -20.00 -7.88
C SER A 88 -0.03 -21.32 -8.65
N GLY A 89 -0.75 -22.34 -8.19
CA GLY A 89 -0.87 -23.64 -8.85
C GLY A 89 -1.59 -23.56 -10.19
N ALA A 90 -2.65 -22.75 -10.31
CA ALA A 90 -3.33 -22.52 -11.58
C ALA A 90 -2.42 -21.84 -12.62
N ILE A 91 -1.66 -20.80 -12.20
CA ILE A 91 -0.66 -20.15 -13.07
C ILE A 91 0.44 -21.15 -13.44
N GLY A 92 0.94 -21.92 -12.46
CA GLY A 92 1.93 -22.97 -12.67
C GLY A 92 1.50 -24.05 -13.65
N MET A 93 0.23 -24.46 -13.58
CA MET A 93 -0.36 -25.43 -14.50
C MET A 93 -0.40 -24.90 -15.94
N LEU A 94 -0.73 -23.62 -16.13
CA LEU A 94 -0.69 -23.00 -17.47
C LEU A 94 0.73 -22.89 -18.00
N MET A 95 1.70 -22.56 -17.14
CA MET A 95 3.11 -22.55 -17.52
C MET A 95 3.56 -23.95 -17.96
N TRP A 96 3.28 -24.98 -17.15
CA TRP A 96 3.59 -26.38 -17.47
C TRP A 96 2.97 -26.85 -18.79
N LEU A 97 1.70 -26.48 -19.05
CA LEU A 97 1.02 -26.82 -20.30
C LEU A 97 1.68 -26.16 -21.52
N GLY A 98 2.15 -24.92 -21.37
CA GLY A 98 2.64 -24.09 -22.46
C GLY A 98 4.11 -24.29 -22.81
N ALA A 99 4.99 -24.48 -21.81
CA ALA A 99 6.43 -24.64 -21.99
C ALA A 99 7.13 -25.09 -20.70
N ASP A 100 8.43 -25.40 -20.79
CA ASP A 100 9.27 -25.58 -19.61
C ASP A 100 9.35 -24.29 -18.77
N ALA A 101 9.38 -24.44 -17.45
CA ALA A 101 9.46 -23.33 -16.49
C ALA A 101 10.64 -22.37 -16.78
N TYR A 102 11.72 -22.89 -17.36
CA TYR A 102 12.89 -22.11 -17.77
C TYR A 102 12.54 -20.94 -18.71
N PHE A 103 11.55 -21.09 -19.59
CA PHE A 103 11.14 -20.03 -20.52
C PHE A 103 10.43 -18.85 -19.84
N PHE A 104 9.95 -19.04 -18.61
CA PHE A 104 9.25 -18.00 -17.84
C PHE A 104 10.16 -17.35 -16.79
N LEU A 105 11.41 -17.80 -16.65
CA LEU A 105 12.36 -17.32 -15.65
C LEU A 105 13.42 -16.44 -16.30
N ASP A 106 13.22 -15.13 -16.20
CA ASP A 106 14.17 -14.09 -16.61
C ASP A 106 14.54 -13.19 -15.42
N GLY A 107 15.69 -13.49 -14.79
CA GLY A 107 16.20 -12.78 -13.62
C GLY A 107 16.33 -11.26 -13.82
N PRO A 108 16.91 -10.78 -14.95
CA PRO A 108 17.03 -9.36 -15.24
C PRO A 108 15.67 -8.63 -15.27
N SER A 109 14.66 -9.15 -15.96
CA SER A 109 13.32 -8.54 -16.00
C SER A 109 12.67 -8.50 -14.63
N ALA A 110 12.81 -9.57 -13.83
CA ALA A 110 12.28 -9.60 -12.46
C ALA A 110 12.96 -8.54 -11.58
N LEU A 111 14.29 -8.48 -11.60
CA LEU A 111 15.07 -7.53 -10.82
C LEU A 111 14.76 -6.09 -11.23
N TYR A 112 14.74 -5.81 -12.54
CA TYR A 112 14.36 -4.51 -13.08
C TYR A 112 13.00 -4.05 -12.54
N LEU A 113 11.98 -4.91 -12.64
CA LEU A 113 10.62 -4.54 -12.25
C LEU A 113 10.51 -4.28 -10.74
N ILE A 114 11.16 -5.11 -9.92
CA ILE A 114 11.21 -4.94 -8.47
C ILE A 114 11.89 -3.61 -8.11
N LEU A 115 13.07 -3.34 -8.68
CA LEU A 115 13.81 -2.10 -8.43
C LEU A 115 12.99 -0.87 -8.87
N PHE A 116 12.36 -0.93 -10.04
CA PHE A 116 11.54 0.17 -10.56
C PHE A 116 10.35 0.49 -9.64
N VAL A 117 9.63 -0.54 -9.18
CA VAL A 117 8.48 -0.37 -8.26
C VAL A 117 8.92 0.27 -6.95
N TYR A 118 9.99 -0.25 -6.33
CA TYR A 118 10.42 0.25 -5.02
C TYR A 118 11.14 1.60 -5.11
N ALA A 119 11.88 1.88 -6.19
CA ALA A 119 12.41 3.22 -6.45
C ALA A 119 11.28 4.25 -6.61
N SER A 120 10.26 3.94 -7.42
CA SER A 120 9.07 4.80 -7.58
C SER A 120 8.31 4.99 -6.27
N THR A 121 8.25 3.94 -5.44
CA THR A 121 7.66 4.01 -4.09
C THR A 121 8.44 4.95 -3.19
N ILE A 122 9.77 4.89 -3.19
CA ILE A 122 10.62 5.80 -2.41
C ILE A 122 10.43 7.24 -2.87
N ILE A 123 10.40 7.48 -4.18
CA ILE A 123 10.18 8.83 -4.74
C ILE A 123 8.82 9.39 -4.32
N THR A 124 7.78 8.55 -4.27
CA THR A 124 6.41 9.01 -4.00
C THR A 124 6.06 9.09 -2.51
N PHE A 125 6.55 8.13 -1.70
CA PHE A 125 6.12 7.94 -0.31
C PHE A 125 7.28 7.97 0.70
N GLY A 126 8.51 8.21 0.24
CA GLY A 126 9.72 8.17 1.04
C GLY A 126 10.15 6.75 1.41
N THR A 127 11.31 6.66 2.06
CA THR A 127 11.89 5.41 2.57
C THR A 127 10.99 4.73 3.60
N ASN A 128 10.32 5.52 4.45
CA ASN A 128 9.37 5.03 5.44
C ASN A 128 8.16 4.32 4.80
N GLY A 129 7.60 4.86 3.72
CA GLY A 129 6.49 4.24 3.00
C GLY A 129 6.89 2.91 2.37
N MET A 130 8.08 2.86 1.76
CA MET A 130 8.65 1.65 1.18
C MET A 130 8.92 0.56 2.24
N LEU A 131 9.61 0.87 3.34
CA LEU A 131 9.90 -0.10 4.40
C LEU A 131 8.62 -0.65 5.04
N LYS A 132 7.62 0.21 5.28
CA LYS A 132 6.31 -0.24 5.78
C LYS A 132 5.60 -1.14 4.77
N SER A 133 5.67 -0.85 3.47
CA SER A 133 5.06 -1.72 2.46
C SER A 133 5.67 -3.12 2.42
N LEU A 134 6.94 -3.28 2.80
CA LEU A 134 7.59 -4.60 2.92
C LEU A 134 7.15 -5.34 4.18
N SER A 135 7.19 -4.68 5.35
CA SER A 135 6.82 -5.31 6.61
C SER A 135 5.33 -5.68 6.70
N CYS A 136 4.48 -4.99 5.93
CA CYS A 136 3.04 -5.18 5.91
C CYS A 136 2.55 -6.25 4.91
N LEU A 137 3.45 -6.88 4.12
CA LEU A 137 3.08 -7.98 3.22
C LEU A 137 2.41 -9.15 3.97
N ARG A 138 2.78 -9.34 5.24
CA ARG A 138 2.16 -10.34 6.12
C ARG A 138 0.63 -10.19 6.23
N TYR A 139 0.10 -8.98 6.06
CA TYR A 139 -1.35 -8.74 6.11
C TYR A 139 -2.10 -9.39 4.95
N LEU A 140 -1.42 -9.96 3.95
CA LEU A 140 -2.06 -10.85 2.98
C LEU A 140 -2.75 -12.04 3.68
N PHE A 141 -2.21 -12.48 4.82
CA PHE A 141 -2.65 -13.67 5.56
C PHE A 141 -3.58 -13.38 6.76
N SER A 142 -4.07 -12.14 6.92
CA SER A 142 -5.09 -11.79 7.92
C SER A 142 -6.54 -11.94 7.41
N ASP A 143 -7.57 -11.67 8.20
CA ASP A 143 -8.94 -11.49 7.67
C ASP A 143 -9.53 -10.25 8.34
N GLU A 144 -9.68 -10.32 9.66
CA GLU A 144 -10.11 -9.21 10.49
C GLU A 144 -8.92 -8.33 10.84
N MET A 145 -9.05 -7.05 10.48
CA MET A 145 -8.04 -6.04 10.75
C MET A 145 -8.72 -4.71 10.96
N VAL A 146 -8.25 -3.97 11.96
CA VAL A 146 -8.66 -2.59 12.24
C VAL A 146 -7.41 -1.76 12.17
N GLY A 147 -7.37 -0.79 11.26
CA GLY A 147 -6.11 -0.12 10.94
C GLY A 147 -6.24 1.31 10.49
N GLY A 148 -7.47 1.78 10.24
CA GLY A 148 -7.77 3.19 10.22
C GLY A 148 -6.89 4.01 9.27
N GLN A 149 -6.31 5.13 9.74
CA GLN A 149 -5.53 6.01 8.86
C GLN A 149 -4.25 5.33 8.34
N GLN A 150 -3.59 4.49 9.15
CA GLN A 150 -2.38 3.78 8.72
C GLN A 150 -2.70 2.73 7.65
N ALA A 151 -3.80 1.98 7.82
CA ALA A 151 -4.27 1.05 6.81
C ALA A 151 -4.67 1.77 5.51
N LYS A 152 -5.40 2.89 5.60
CA LYS A 152 -5.75 3.71 4.42
C LYS A 152 -4.52 4.28 3.69
N TYR A 153 -3.49 4.69 4.45
CA TYR A 153 -2.21 5.09 3.88
C TYR A 153 -1.53 3.94 3.13
N LEU A 154 -1.39 2.77 3.77
CA LEU A 154 -0.79 1.58 3.14
C LEU A 154 -1.61 1.09 1.93
N ALA A 155 -2.94 1.16 2.00
CA ALA A 155 -3.82 0.86 0.86
C ALA A 155 -3.49 1.73 -0.36
N THR A 156 -3.18 3.01 -0.12
CA THR A 156 -2.77 3.98 -1.15
C THR A 156 -1.38 3.67 -1.70
N VAL A 157 -0.44 3.27 -0.83
CA VAL A 157 0.90 2.83 -1.24
C VAL A 157 0.80 1.61 -2.17
N TYR A 158 0.08 0.56 -1.77
CA TYR A 158 -0.08 -0.64 -2.62
C TYR A 158 -0.85 -0.36 -3.91
N ALA A 159 -1.87 0.50 -3.88
CA ALA A 159 -2.57 0.92 -5.10
C ALA A 159 -1.63 1.61 -6.09
N SER A 160 -0.67 2.39 -5.57
CA SER A 160 0.32 3.09 -6.38
C SER A 160 1.43 2.15 -6.85
N GLN A 161 1.89 1.21 -6.01
CA GLN A 161 2.83 0.16 -6.40
C GLN A 161 2.30 -0.69 -7.55
N ARG A 162 0.99 -1.00 -7.57
CA ARG A 162 0.35 -1.65 -8.72
C ARG A 162 0.50 -0.82 -10.00
N LYS A 163 0.24 0.49 -9.93
CA LYS A 163 0.40 1.39 -11.09
C LYS A 163 1.86 1.49 -11.53
N PHE A 164 2.81 1.60 -10.60
CA PHE A 164 4.24 1.62 -10.89
C PHE A 164 4.69 0.30 -11.51
N CYS A 165 4.14 -0.83 -11.06
CA CYS A 165 4.45 -2.14 -11.60
C CYS A 165 4.03 -2.24 -13.07
N TYR A 166 2.78 -1.91 -13.41
CA TYR A 166 2.35 -1.90 -14.81
C TYR A 166 3.06 -0.82 -15.65
N GLY A 167 3.29 0.37 -15.10
CA GLY A 167 4.04 1.42 -15.79
C GLY A 167 5.48 1.00 -16.10
N GLY A 168 6.17 0.40 -15.15
CA GLY A 168 7.51 -0.17 -15.35
C GLY A 168 7.53 -1.29 -16.37
N ALA A 169 6.51 -2.16 -16.37
CA ALA A 169 6.40 -3.24 -17.35
C ALA A 169 6.23 -2.72 -18.79
N VAL A 170 5.44 -1.66 -18.97
CA VAL A 170 5.29 -1.00 -20.28
C VAL A 170 6.61 -0.39 -20.74
N ILE A 171 7.35 0.27 -19.84
CA ILE A 171 8.68 0.81 -20.16
C ILE A 171 9.65 -0.32 -20.56
N GLY A 172 9.68 -1.41 -19.78
CA GLY A 172 10.50 -2.59 -20.08
C GLY A 172 10.16 -3.20 -21.45
N LEU A 173 8.87 -3.37 -21.75
CA LEU A 173 8.39 -3.87 -23.03
C LEU A 173 8.84 -2.98 -24.21
N LEU A 174 8.77 -1.66 -24.05
CA LEU A 174 9.20 -0.70 -25.07
C LEU A 174 10.70 -0.76 -25.29
N ILE A 175 11.50 -0.77 -24.21
CA ILE A 175 12.97 -0.90 -24.28
C ILE A 175 13.36 -2.21 -24.97
N GLY A 176 12.74 -3.33 -24.59
CA GLY A 176 13.01 -4.61 -25.23
C GLY A 176 12.56 -4.63 -26.69
N SER A 177 11.44 -3.99 -27.03
CA SER A 177 10.99 -3.88 -28.43
C SER A 177 11.96 -3.07 -29.29
N ILE A 178 12.46 -1.94 -28.77
CA ILE A 178 13.47 -1.12 -29.45
C ILE A 178 14.76 -1.94 -29.63
N SER A 179 15.16 -2.69 -28.61
CA SER A 179 16.37 -3.52 -28.63
C SER A 179 16.27 -4.65 -29.65
N ILE A 180 15.10 -5.28 -29.77
CA ILE A 180 14.84 -6.34 -30.76
C ILE A 180 14.94 -5.80 -32.19
N HIS A 181 14.23 -4.71 -32.50
CA HIS A 181 14.25 -4.15 -33.85
C HIS A 181 15.62 -3.57 -34.22
N GLY A 182 16.32 -2.97 -33.26
CA GLY A 182 17.65 -2.41 -33.48
C GLY A 182 18.74 -3.45 -33.75
N ASN A 183 18.47 -4.74 -33.55
CA ASN A 183 19.45 -5.82 -33.71
C ASN A 183 19.04 -6.89 -34.73
N ILE A 184 17.98 -6.67 -35.51
CA ILE A 184 17.42 -7.71 -36.39
C ILE A 184 18.40 -8.17 -37.47
N ASP A 185 19.23 -7.25 -37.99
CA ASP A 185 20.24 -7.52 -39.02
C ASP A 185 21.64 -7.74 -38.45
N THR A 186 21.81 -7.60 -37.13
CA THR A 186 23.13 -7.66 -36.47
C THR A 186 23.63 -9.09 -36.29
N PHE A 187 22.73 -10.06 -36.13
CA PHE A 187 23.08 -11.45 -35.84
C PHE A 187 22.59 -12.38 -36.95
N GLU A 188 23.49 -13.17 -37.54
CA GLU A 188 23.17 -14.10 -38.64
C GLU A 188 22.05 -15.10 -38.31
N ASN A 189 21.85 -15.43 -37.03
CA ASN A 189 20.82 -16.37 -36.55
C ASN A 189 19.87 -15.72 -35.54
N PHE A 190 19.45 -14.49 -35.77
CA PHE A 190 18.53 -13.79 -34.87
C PHE A 190 17.16 -14.47 -34.79
N LEU A 191 16.82 -15.04 -33.62
CA LEU A 191 15.54 -15.69 -33.36
C LEU A 191 14.50 -14.68 -32.85
N LEU A 192 13.87 -13.96 -33.77
CA LEU A 192 12.89 -12.90 -33.49
C LEU A 192 11.82 -13.31 -32.46
N HIS A 193 11.19 -14.46 -32.65
CA HIS A 193 10.12 -14.95 -31.77
C HIS A 193 10.61 -15.24 -30.35
N ARG A 194 11.84 -15.75 -30.20
CA ARG A 194 12.43 -16.01 -28.89
C ARG A 194 12.71 -14.71 -28.15
N ALA A 195 13.22 -13.69 -28.85
CA ALA A 195 13.49 -12.39 -28.26
C ALA A 195 12.18 -11.71 -27.79
N TYR A 196 11.12 -11.78 -28.60
CA TYR A 196 9.79 -11.30 -28.19
C TYR A 196 9.20 -12.08 -27.02
N ALA A 197 9.37 -13.41 -26.99
CA ALA A 197 8.90 -14.22 -25.87
C ALA A 197 9.51 -13.75 -24.54
N VAL A 198 10.82 -13.49 -24.50
CA VAL A 198 11.49 -12.91 -23.33
C VAL A 198 10.96 -11.51 -23.01
N ASN A 199 10.75 -10.67 -24.02
CA ASN A 199 10.24 -9.31 -23.83
C ASN A 199 8.82 -9.28 -23.21
N LEU A 200 8.00 -10.31 -23.44
CA LEU A 200 6.67 -10.43 -22.84
C LEU A 200 6.70 -10.85 -21.36
N ILE A 201 7.80 -11.44 -20.88
CA ILE A 201 7.92 -11.94 -19.50
C ILE A 201 7.75 -10.79 -18.49
N VAL A 202 8.23 -9.58 -18.80
CA VAL A 202 8.09 -8.42 -17.91
C VAL A 202 6.61 -8.07 -17.66
N LEU A 203 5.73 -8.26 -18.65
CA LEU A 203 4.29 -8.06 -18.51
C LEU A 203 3.66 -9.15 -17.65
N LEU A 204 4.10 -10.41 -17.82
CA LEU A 204 3.66 -11.52 -16.99
C LEU A 204 4.01 -11.27 -15.51
N TYR A 205 5.24 -10.85 -15.21
CA TYR A 205 5.66 -10.53 -13.85
C TYR A 205 4.85 -9.38 -13.26
N ALA A 206 4.55 -8.36 -14.05
CA ALA A 206 3.72 -7.25 -13.59
C ALA A 206 2.27 -7.66 -13.32
N ALA A 207 1.70 -8.55 -14.13
CA ALA A 207 0.37 -9.10 -13.88
C ALA A 207 0.34 -9.93 -12.59
N VAL A 208 1.33 -10.82 -12.40
CA VAL A 208 1.42 -11.67 -11.20
C VAL A 208 1.60 -10.83 -9.93
N LEU A 209 2.53 -9.86 -9.92
CA LEU A 209 2.76 -8.98 -8.77
C LEU A 209 1.59 -8.01 -8.55
N GLY A 210 1.11 -7.39 -9.62
CA GLY A 210 0.05 -6.38 -9.59
C GLY A 210 -1.29 -6.94 -9.12
N GLU A 211 -1.72 -8.08 -9.68
CA GLU A 211 -3.01 -8.70 -9.36
C GLU A 211 -2.93 -9.71 -8.21
N GLY A 212 -1.80 -10.42 -8.06
CA GLY A 212 -1.63 -11.43 -7.03
C GLY A 212 -1.23 -10.87 -5.66
N LEU A 213 -0.49 -9.75 -5.61
CA LEU A 213 0.04 -9.21 -4.37
C LEU A 213 -0.49 -7.80 -4.05
N PHE A 214 -0.28 -6.83 -4.95
CA PHE A 214 -0.57 -5.43 -4.63
C PHE A 214 -2.06 -5.12 -4.59
N ARG A 215 -2.85 -5.63 -5.55
CA ARG A 215 -4.30 -5.39 -5.58
C ARG A 215 -5.03 -5.99 -4.37
N PRO A 216 -4.81 -7.26 -3.98
CA PRO A 216 -5.49 -7.82 -2.81
C PRO A 216 -5.15 -7.08 -1.52
N LEU A 217 -3.86 -6.75 -1.30
CA LEU A 217 -3.42 -5.98 -0.14
C LEU A 217 -4.07 -4.59 -0.10
N SER A 218 -4.05 -3.88 -1.22
CA SER A 218 -4.65 -2.54 -1.31
C SER A 218 -6.14 -2.56 -0.97
N LEU A 219 -6.90 -3.51 -1.54
CA LEU A 219 -8.33 -3.64 -1.29
C LEU A 219 -8.60 -4.00 0.17
N LYS A 220 -7.89 -4.99 0.70
CA LYS A 220 -8.05 -5.44 2.08
C LYS A 220 -7.80 -4.32 3.10
N LEU A 221 -6.72 -3.56 2.91
CA LEU A 221 -6.38 -2.40 3.75
C LEU A 221 -7.36 -1.23 3.56
N LYS A 222 -7.98 -1.10 2.39
CA LYS A 222 -9.01 -0.08 2.15
C LYS A 222 -10.32 -0.44 2.85
N THR A 223 -10.62 -1.72 2.99
CA THR A 223 -11.90 -2.22 3.54
C THR A 223 -11.82 -2.72 4.98
N CYS A 224 -10.65 -2.64 5.63
CA CYS A 224 -10.42 -3.22 6.96
C CYS A 224 -11.42 -2.73 8.02
N ASP A 225 -11.70 -1.43 8.03
CA ASP A 225 -12.59 -0.82 9.02
C ASP A 225 -14.08 -0.96 8.66
N MET A 226 -14.42 -1.60 7.53
CA MET A 226 -15.80 -1.84 7.08
C MET A 226 -16.32 -3.23 7.43
N ALA A 227 -15.48 -4.11 8.00
CA ALA A 227 -15.92 -5.41 8.48
C ALA A 227 -16.89 -5.21 9.66
N GLN A 228 -18.19 -5.22 9.37
CA GLN A 228 -19.24 -5.19 10.38
C GLN A 228 -19.11 -6.43 11.29
N PRO A 229 -19.47 -6.32 12.58
CA PRO A 229 -19.59 -7.50 13.44
C PRO A 229 -20.57 -8.47 12.78
N ALA A 230 -20.18 -9.74 12.68
CA ALA A 230 -21.08 -10.79 12.27
C ALA A 230 -22.34 -10.73 13.15
N PHE A 231 -23.49 -10.48 12.53
CA PHE A 231 -24.80 -10.61 13.16
C PHE A 231 -25.08 -12.07 13.52
#